data_AF-A0A179GV55-F1
#
_entry.id   AF-A0A179GV55-F1
#
_cell.length_a   1.000
_cell.length_b   1.000
_cell.length_c   1.000
_cell.angle_alpha   90.00
_cell.angle_beta   90.00
_cell.angle_gamma   90.00
#
_symmetry.space_group_name_H-M   'P 1'
#
loop_
_entity.id
_entity.type
_entity.pdbx_description
1 polymer ?
#
loop_
_entity_poly.entity_id
_entity_poly.type
_entity_poly.pdbx_seq_one_letter_code
_entity_poly.pdbx_strand_id
1 'polypeptide(L)'
;MPSPMPEPSEKQWVTVRTTLPTVPYPLTESRAPITTSRLLIRPLADSDLETLHVLQTQPQVVQWSSRAVFNASVEVTRKILRDKLADDLATYEMAICLRDSGEMIGIGGSHRRVGNLGWPVLSYALRFEHWGKGYATEFLQAFLRRWWALPREEVEARVEASTVRGDGDVKDECVTSVATERNVASQRVMAKSGMRLAKVWREKDLSKPDEEALITLLGFATTKPSE
;
A
#
# COMPACT_ATOMS: atom_id res chain seq x y z
N MET A 1 19.21 9.26 21.06
CA MET A 1 19.75 8.55 19.88
C MET A 1 18.62 7.68 19.34
N PRO A 2 18.20 7.80 18.07
CA PRO A 2 17.27 6.82 17.51
C PRO A 2 17.94 5.42 17.56
N SER A 3 17.17 4.39 17.92
CA SER A 3 17.68 3.02 17.93
C SER A 3 18.23 2.64 16.54
N PRO A 4 19.35 1.91 16.46
CA PRO A 4 19.89 1.47 15.18
C PRO A 4 18.86 0.63 14.42
N MET A 5 18.84 0.78 13.09
CA MET A 5 17.97 -0.01 12.22
C MET A 5 18.31 -1.50 12.37
N PRO A 6 17.31 -2.39 12.52
CA PRO A 6 17.56 -3.83 12.60
C PRO A 6 18.32 -4.33 11.37
N GLU A 7 19.24 -5.28 11.57
CA GLU A 7 19.95 -5.89 10.45
C GLU A 7 18.99 -6.68 9.53
N PRO A 8 19.19 -6.64 8.21
CA PRO A 8 18.41 -7.46 7.28
C PRO A 8 18.57 -8.95 7.57
N SER A 9 17.46 -9.70 7.54
CA SER A 9 17.46 -11.16 7.72
C SER A 9 16.59 -11.86 6.69
N GLU A 10 16.86 -13.15 6.45
CA GLU A 10 16.02 -13.98 5.60
C GLU A 10 14.59 -14.09 6.16
N LYS A 11 13.60 -14.19 5.27
CA LYS A 11 12.20 -14.35 5.68
C LYS A 11 11.97 -15.77 6.16
N GLN A 12 11.32 -15.88 7.32
CA GLN A 12 10.86 -17.15 7.86
C GLN A 12 9.34 -17.20 7.72
N TRP A 13 8.81 -18.35 7.32
CA TRP A 13 7.39 -18.49 6.98
C TRP A 13 6.70 -19.47 7.91
N VAL A 14 5.51 -19.09 8.37
CA VAL A 14 4.63 -19.93 9.19
C VAL A 14 3.21 -19.83 8.65
N THR A 15 2.44 -20.90 8.78
CA THR A 15 1.00 -20.89 8.46
C THR A 15 0.23 -20.63 9.75
N VAL A 16 -0.69 -19.68 9.71
CA VAL A 16 -1.55 -19.32 10.85
C VAL A 16 -3.01 -19.27 10.41
N ARG A 17 -3.92 -19.58 11.34
CA ARG A 17 -5.33 -19.20 11.22
C ARG A 17 -5.45 -17.73 11.61
N THR A 18 -6.17 -16.93 10.84
CA THR A 18 -6.35 -15.48 11.05
C THR A 18 -7.61 -15.01 10.33
N THR A 19 -7.92 -13.72 10.37
CA THR A 19 -8.96 -13.12 9.53
C THR A 19 -8.36 -12.30 8.39
N LEU A 20 -9.07 -12.24 7.27
CA LEU A 20 -8.80 -11.28 6.20
C LEU A 20 -10.13 -10.72 5.68
N PRO A 21 -10.13 -9.58 4.98
CA PRO A 21 -11.35 -9.15 4.35
C PRO A 21 -11.80 -10.16 3.29
N THR A 22 -13.12 -10.38 3.25
CA THR A 22 -13.77 -11.27 2.29
C THR A 22 -13.56 -10.74 0.88
N VAL A 23 -13.33 -11.65 -0.07
CA VAL A 23 -13.24 -11.35 -1.50
C VAL A 23 -14.43 -11.96 -2.27
N PRO A 24 -14.92 -11.31 -3.35
CA PRO A 24 -14.43 -10.05 -3.92
C PRO A 24 -14.65 -8.86 -2.98
N TYR A 25 -13.75 -7.87 -3.03
CA TYR A 25 -13.97 -6.60 -2.34
C TYR A 25 -15.21 -5.90 -2.91
N PRO A 26 -15.82 -4.93 -2.20
CA PRO A 26 -16.92 -4.15 -2.77
C PRO A 26 -16.56 -3.61 -4.16
N LEU A 27 -17.46 -3.82 -5.13
CA LEU A 27 -17.31 -3.37 -6.51
C LEU A 27 -17.06 -1.86 -6.55
N THR A 28 -16.38 -1.40 -7.59
CA THR A 28 -16.01 0.03 -7.73
C THR A 28 -17.20 0.97 -7.55
N GLU A 29 -18.36 0.62 -8.10
CA GLU A 29 -19.63 1.36 -7.97
C GLU A 29 -20.24 1.37 -6.57
N SER A 30 -19.95 0.35 -5.76
CA SER A 30 -20.48 0.18 -4.40
C SER A 30 -19.56 0.74 -3.31
N ARG A 31 -18.37 1.22 -3.68
CA ARG A 31 -17.39 1.79 -2.75
C ARG A 31 -17.79 3.20 -2.35
N ALA A 32 -18.38 3.34 -1.16
CA ALA A 32 -18.66 4.65 -0.58
C ALA A 32 -17.37 5.51 -0.46
N PRO A 33 -17.36 6.78 -0.91
CA PRO A 33 -16.23 7.67 -0.70
C PRO A 33 -15.89 7.84 0.79
N ILE A 34 -14.63 8.18 1.08
CA ILE A 34 -14.18 8.57 2.41
C ILE A 34 -13.83 10.06 2.35
N THR A 35 -14.48 10.86 3.19
CA THR A 35 -14.17 12.29 3.33
C THR A 35 -13.34 12.51 4.59
N THR A 36 -12.29 13.30 4.46
CA THR A 36 -11.45 13.73 5.59
C THR A 36 -11.45 15.26 5.68
N SER A 37 -10.56 15.81 6.50
CA SER A 37 -10.41 17.26 6.66
C SER A 37 -9.98 17.97 5.36
N ARG A 38 -9.24 17.31 4.48
CA ARG A 38 -8.69 17.90 3.24
C ARG A 38 -8.81 17.00 2.02
N LEU A 39 -9.15 15.72 2.19
CA LEU A 39 -9.19 14.74 1.11
C LEU A 39 -10.60 14.21 0.88
N LEU A 40 -10.88 13.94 -0.39
CA LEU A 40 -11.94 13.06 -0.85
C LEU A 40 -11.28 11.81 -1.44
N ILE A 41 -11.47 10.67 -0.81
CA ILE A 41 -10.94 9.39 -1.27
C ILE A 41 -12.11 8.65 -1.92
N ARG A 42 -12.08 8.49 -3.23
CA ARG A 42 -13.22 7.97 -4.02
C ARG A 42 -12.80 6.81 -4.93
N PRO A 43 -13.74 6.03 -5.45
CA PRO A 43 -13.42 5.02 -6.46
C PRO A 43 -12.71 5.65 -7.66
N LEU A 44 -11.84 4.88 -8.31
CA LEU A 44 -11.22 5.27 -9.56
C LEU A 44 -12.28 5.39 -10.66
N ALA A 45 -12.03 6.26 -11.62
CA ALA A 45 -12.87 6.46 -12.80
C ALA A 45 -12.01 6.59 -14.05
N ASP A 46 -12.59 6.40 -15.23
CA ASP A 46 -11.88 6.57 -16.51
C ASP A 46 -11.24 7.96 -16.67
N SER A 47 -11.84 8.99 -16.07
CA SER A 47 -11.32 10.36 -16.04
C SER A 47 -9.99 10.52 -15.30
N ASP A 48 -9.58 9.52 -14.51
CA ASP A 48 -8.34 9.56 -13.71
C ASP A 48 -7.09 9.24 -14.54
N LEU A 49 -7.25 8.89 -15.81
CA LEU A 49 -6.17 8.49 -16.71
C LEU A 49 -5.00 9.49 -16.73
N GLU A 50 -5.29 10.78 -16.84
CA GLU A 50 -4.25 11.80 -16.94
C GLU A 50 -3.42 11.87 -15.66
N THR A 51 -4.05 11.89 -14.49
CA THR A 51 -3.34 11.92 -13.22
C THR A 51 -2.53 10.64 -13.00
N LEU A 52 -3.09 9.47 -13.35
CA LEU A 52 -2.35 8.22 -13.29
C LEU A 52 -1.14 8.20 -14.23
N HIS A 53 -1.25 8.82 -15.40
CA HIS A 53 -0.14 8.96 -16.34
C HIS A 53 0.96 9.86 -15.77
N VAL A 54 0.58 11.00 -15.16
CA VAL A 54 1.53 11.89 -14.47
C VAL A 54 2.27 11.13 -13.35
N LEU A 55 1.57 10.36 -12.52
CA LEU A 55 2.21 9.55 -11.46
C LEU A 55 3.20 8.51 -12.01
N GLN A 56 2.95 8.00 -13.21
CA GLN A 56 3.80 7.00 -13.88
C GLN A 56 4.94 7.58 -14.70
N THR A 57 4.96 8.89 -14.91
CA THR A 57 5.99 9.58 -15.72
C THR A 57 6.82 10.56 -14.90
N GLN A 58 6.33 11.01 -13.74
CA GLN A 58 7.06 11.93 -12.87
C GLN A 58 8.24 11.21 -12.18
N PRO A 59 9.51 11.57 -12.50
CA PRO A 59 10.68 10.83 -12.01
C PRO A 59 10.75 10.73 -10.48
N GLN A 60 10.33 11.80 -9.80
CA GLN A 60 10.30 11.85 -8.34
C GLN A 60 9.40 10.77 -7.74
N VAL A 61 8.30 10.40 -8.40
CA VAL A 61 7.34 9.38 -7.95
C VAL A 61 7.80 8.00 -8.38
N VAL A 62 8.14 7.87 -9.67
CA VAL A 62 8.44 6.58 -10.32
C VAL A 62 9.65 5.88 -9.70
N GLN A 63 10.66 6.62 -9.23
CA GLN A 63 11.83 6.04 -8.56
C GLN A 63 11.49 5.16 -7.34
N TRP A 64 10.30 5.30 -6.75
CA TRP A 64 9.84 4.50 -5.61
C TRP A 64 8.94 3.33 -5.98
N SER A 65 8.60 3.16 -7.26
CA SER A 65 7.76 2.08 -7.75
C SER A 65 8.60 0.87 -8.13
N SER A 66 8.31 -0.29 -7.53
CA SER A 66 8.96 -1.56 -7.90
C SER A 66 8.59 -2.06 -9.30
N ARG A 67 7.56 -1.48 -9.91
CA ARG A 67 7.08 -1.79 -11.27
C ARG A 67 7.17 -0.57 -12.18
N ALA A 68 8.09 0.35 -11.89
CA ALA A 68 8.31 1.55 -12.68
C ALA A 68 8.42 1.20 -14.17
N VAL A 69 7.33 1.42 -14.92
CA VAL A 69 7.43 1.58 -16.37
C VAL A 69 7.86 3.02 -16.55
N PHE A 70 9.16 3.27 -16.39
CA PHE A 70 9.72 4.58 -16.68
C PHE A 70 9.37 4.91 -18.14
N ASN A 71 8.82 6.11 -18.37
CA ASN A 71 8.28 6.52 -19.67
C ASN A 71 7.10 5.66 -20.19
N ALA A 72 6.21 5.20 -19.30
CA ALA A 72 4.96 4.57 -19.73
C ALA A 72 4.21 5.48 -20.71
N SER A 73 3.75 4.94 -21.86
CA SER A 73 2.86 5.69 -22.74
C SER A 73 1.48 5.87 -22.10
N VAL A 74 0.68 6.80 -22.63
CA VAL A 74 -0.72 6.97 -22.22
C VAL A 74 -1.50 5.67 -22.45
N GLU A 75 -1.17 4.90 -23.49
CA GLU A 75 -1.82 3.62 -23.80
C GLU A 75 -1.53 2.55 -22.74
N VAL A 76 -0.28 2.48 -22.26
CA VAL A 76 0.12 1.60 -21.14
C VAL A 76 -0.63 2.01 -19.88
N THR A 77 -0.69 3.32 -19.60
CA THR A 77 -1.42 3.86 -18.45
C THR A 77 -2.91 3.52 -18.53
N ARG A 78 -3.51 3.64 -19.72
CA ARG A 78 -4.92 3.31 -19.97
C ARG A 78 -5.20 1.83 -19.74
N LYS A 79 -4.28 0.95 -20.14
CA LYS A 79 -4.40 -0.48 -19.81
C LYS A 79 -4.37 -0.69 -18.30
N ILE A 80 -3.43 -0.08 -17.58
CA ILE A 80 -3.33 -0.19 -16.13
C ILE A 80 -4.61 0.32 -15.44
N LEU A 81 -5.19 1.43 -15.91
CA LEU A 81 -6.44 1.93 -15.37
C LEU A 81 -7.59 0.94 -15.62
N ARG A 82 -7.73 0.40 -16.83
CA ARG A 82 -8.74 -0.64 -17.11
C ARG A 82 -8.57 -1.87 -16.22
N ASP A 83 -7.35 -2.35 -16.04
CA ASP A 83 -7.06 -3.47 -15.16
C ASP A 83 -7.46 -3.14 -13.70
N LYS A 84 -7.26 -1.90 -13.25
CA LYS A 84 -7.68 -1.45 -11.90
C LYS A 84 -9.19 -1.27 -11.74
N LEU A 85 -9.90 -0.99 -12.83
CA LEU A 85 -11.37 -0.85 -12.86
C LEU A 85 -12.06 -2.21 -13.03
N ALA A 86 -11.34 -3.24 -13.47
CA ALA A 86 -11.87 -4.60 -13.52
C ALA A 86 -12.09 -5.14 -12.11
N ASP A 87 -13.33 -5.58 -11.83
CA ASP A 87 -13.73 -6.10 -10.53
C ASP A 87 -13.23 -7.54 -10.25
N ASP A 88 -12.34 -8.07 -11.09
CA ASP A 88 -11.78 -9.43 -11.00
C ASP A 88 -10.47 -9.51 -10.21
N LEU A 89 -9.86 -8.37 -9.91
CA LEU A 89 -8.63 -8.31 -9.14
C LEU A 89 -8.93 -8.17 -7.64
N ALA A 90 -8.17 -8.90 -6.81
CA ALA A 90 -8.12 -8.67 -5.37
C ALA A 90 -7.38 -7.36 -5.03
N THR A 91 -7.84 -6.24 -5.60
CA THR A 91 -7.38 -4.87 -5.37
C THR A 91 -8.52 -3.99 -4.84
N TYR A 92 -8.15 -3.13 -3.91
CA TYR A 92 -9.01 -2.14 -3.29
C TYR A 92 -8.27 -0.80 -3.32
N GLU A 93 -8.02 -0.28 -4.52
CA GLU A 93 -7.39 1.03 -4.73
C GLU A 93 -8.45 2.11 -5.01
N MET A 94 -8.15 3.32 -4.56
CA MET A 94 -9.02 4.49 -4.64
C MET A 94 -8.22 5.70 -5.09
N ALA A 95 -8.88 6.62 -5.78
CA ALA A 95 -8.33 7.93 -6.09
C ALA A 95 -8.24 8.77 -4.81
N ILE A 96 -7.15 9.51 -4.67
CA ILE A 96 -6.91 10.47 -3.60
C ILE A 96 -7.09 11.85 -4.20
N CYS A 97 -8.19 12.52 -3.87
CA CYS A 97 -8.50 13.86 -4.38
C CYS A 97 -8.42 14.90 -3.26
N LEU A 98 -8.09 16.15 -3.62
CA LEU A 98 -8.34 17.29 -2.75
C LEU A 98 -9.83 17.49 -2.61
N ARG A 99 -10.32 17.66 -1.38
CA ARG A 99 -11.75 17.78 -1.10
C ARG A 99 -12.38 19.00 -1.76
N ASP A 100 -11.68 20.13 -1.70
CA ASP A 100 -12.27 21.43 -2.07
C ASP A 100 -12.29 21.64 -3.60
N SER A 101 -11.28 21.12 -4.33
CA SER A 101 -11.20 21.25 -5.79
C SER A 101 -11.65 20.01 -6.56
N GLY A 102 -11.72 18.84 -5.91
CA GLY A 102 -11.93 17.55 -6.58
C GLY A 102 -10.72 17.05 -7.37
N GLU A 103 -9.61 17.81 -7.42
CA GLU A 103 -8.39 17.46 -8.14
C GLU A 103 -7.83 16.13 -7.59
N MET A 104 -7.64 15.14 -8.46
CA MET A 104 -6.92 13.92 -8.10
C MET A 104 -5.43 14.24 -7.96
N ILE A 105 -4.89 13.94 -6.79
CA ILE A 105 -3.48 14.17 -6.44
C ILE A 105 -2.71 12.86 -6.27
N GLY A 106 -3.38 11.72 -6.33
CA GLY A 106 -2.76 10.44 -6.10
C GLY A 106 -3.71 9.26 -6.18
N ILE A 107 -3.14 8.08 -5.98
CA ILE A 107 -3.83 6.80 -5.86
C ILE A 107 -3.32 6.09 -4.61
N GLY A 108 -4.18 5.34 -3.94
CA GLY A 108 -3.74 4.46 -2.87
C GLY A 108 -4.80 3.44 -2.46
N GLY A 109 -4.35 2.45 -1.70
CA GLY A 109 -5.20 1.40 -1.15
C GLY A 109 -4.47 0.07 -1.16
N SER A 110 -5.21 -1.03 -1.23
CA SER A 110 -4.62 -2.36 -1.31
C SER A 110 -4.47 -2.82 -2.75
N HIS A 111 -3.25 -2.95 -3.25
CA HIS A 111 -2.99 -3.45 -4.60
C HIS A 111 -2.73 -4.96 -4.66
N ARG A 112 -2.60 -5.62 -3.50
CA ARG A 112 -2.34 -7.07 -3.38
C ARG A 112 -2.88 -7.60 -2.05
N ARG A 113 -3.66 -8.69 -2.11
CA ARG A 113 -4.10 -9.44 -0.91
C ARG A 113 -2.98 -10.24 -0.24
N VAL A 114 -1.99 -10.69 -1.01
CA VAL A 114 -0.82 -11.43 -0.48
C VAL A 114 0.45 -10.70 -0.90
N GLY A 115 1.12 -10.08 0.06
CA GLY A 115 2.32 -9.27 -0.11
C GLY A 115 3.63 -9.99 0.18
N ASN A 116 4.71 -9.21 0.27
CA ASN A 116 6.06 -9.70 0.58
C ASN A 116 6.17 -10.40 1.95
N LEU A 117 5.22 -10.14 2.86
CA LEU A 117 5.17 -10.73 4.20
C LEU A 117 3.95 -11.66 4.39
N GLY A 118 3.27 -12.04 3.31
CA GLY A 118 2.09 -12.91 3.33
C GLY A 118 0.76 -12.21 3.66
N TRP A 119 0.80 -10.95 4.09
CA TRP A 119 -0.37 -10.12 4.40
C TRP A 119 -0.78 -9.21 3.25
N PRO A 120 -2.02 -8.67 3.26
CA PRO A 120 -2.41 -7.61 2.35
C PRO A 120 -1.48 -6.40 2.44
N VAL A 121 -1.23 -5.76 1.30
CA VAL A 121 -0.31 -4.62 1.20
C VAL A 121 -1.10 -3.36 0.92
N LEU A 122 -0.90 -2.32 1.74
CA LEU A 122 -1.30 -0.96 1.43
C LEU A 122 -0.17 -0.21 0.75
N SER A 123 -0.51 0.54 -0.28
CA SER A 123 0.39 1.47 -0.97
C SER A 123 -0.32 2.78 -1.28
N TYR A 124 0.47 3.80 -1.57
CA TYR A 124 0.00 5.06 -2.08
C TYR A 124 1.08 5.71 -2.95
N ALA A 125 0.64 6.52 -3.90
CA ALA A 125 1.48 7.40 -4.69
C ALA A 125 0.77 8.75 -4.82
N LEU A 126 1.47 9.83 -4.49
CA LEU A 126 0.99 11.19 -4.67
C LEU A 126 1.86 11.89 -5.69
N ARG A 127 1.28 12.83 -6.42
CA ARG A 127 1.99 13.81 -7.24
C ARG A 127 2.99 14.58 -6.38
N PHE A 128 4.18 14.79 -6.90
CA PHE A 128 5.32 15.40 -6.20
C PHE A 128 4.97 16.77 -5.59
N GLU A 129 4.16 17.55 -6.30
CA GLU A 129 3.69 18.89 -5.89
C GLU A 129 2.87 18.87 -4.59
N HIS A 130 2.39 17.69 -4.17
CA HIS A 130 1.56 17.49 -2.99
C HIS A 130 2.32 16.81 -1.83
N TRP A 131 3.62 16.55 -2.00
CA TRP A 131 4.46 15.98 -0.94
C TRP A 131 4.72 17.00 0.17
N GLY A 132 5.09 16.50 1.35
CA GLY A 132 5.39 17.35 2.52
C GLY A 132 4.18 18.00 3.20
N LYS A 133 2.98 17.92 2.59
CA LYS A 133 1.73 18.54 3.09
C LYS A 133 0.93 17.66 4.07
N GLY A 134 1.41 16.44 4.33
CA GLY A 134 0.77 15.47 5.23
C GLY A 134 -0.39 14.67 4.63
N TYR A 135 -0.70 14.84 3.33
CA TYR A 135 -1.80 14.14 2.68
C TYR A 135 -1.65 12.61 2.68
N ALA A 136 -0.43 12.08 2.54
CA ALA A 136 -0.21 10.64 2.57
C ALA A 136 -0.54 10.02 3.95
N THR A 137 -0.21 10.71 5.04
CA THR A 137 -0.59 10.29 6.40
C THR A 137 -2.09 10.37 6.61
N GLU A 138 -2.72 11.47 6.19
CA GLU A 138 -4.19 11.63 6.28
C GLU A 138 -4.92 10.54 5.49
N PHE A 139 -4.46 10.26 4.27
CA PHE A 139 -4.95 9.16 3.44
C PHE A 139 -4.79 7.81 4.16
N LEU A 140 -3.58 7.44 4.59
CA LEU A 140 -3.32 6.12 5.14
C LEU A 140 -4.12 5.87 6.42
N GLN A 141 -4.23 6.87 7.30
CA GLN A 141 -5.05 6.77 8.50
C GLN A 141 -6.55 6.59 8.18
N ALA A 142 -7.08 7.34 7.21
CA ALA A 142 -8.48 7.22 6.80
C ALA A 142 -8.76 5.87 6.11
N PHE A 143 -7.85 5.44 5.25
CA PHE A 143 -7.95 4.19 4.53
C PHE A 143 -7.83 2.98 5.45
N LEU A 144 -6.95 3.00 6.46
CA LEU A 144 -6.87 1.95 7.48
C LEU A 144 -8.20 1.77 8.21
N ARG A 145 -8.89 2.85 8.59
CA ARG A 145 -10.23 2.74 9.20
C ARG A 145 -11.22 2.07 8.27
N ARG A 146 -11.23 2.43 6.97
CA ARG A 146 -12.06 1.74 5.98
C ARG A 146 -11.68 0.27 5.82
N TRP A 147 -10.39 -0.01 5.74
CA TRP A 147 -9.86 -1.37 5.62
C TRP A 147 -10.37 -2.24 6.76
N TRP A 148 -10.26 -1.77 8.00
CA TRP A 148 -10.73 -2.46 9.21
C TRP A 148 -12.25 -2.63 9.33
N ALA A 149 -13.03 -1.90 8.52
CA ALA A 149 -14.49 -1.96 8.50
C ALA A 149 -15.08 -2.91 7.43
N LEU A 150 -14.27 -3.40 6.48
CA LEU A 150 -14.71 -4.42 5.51
C LEU A 150 -15.22 -5.71 6.20
N PRO A 151 -16.09 -6.51 5.57
CA PRO A 151 -16.44 -7.85 6.06
C PRO A 151 -15.20 -8.75 6.14
N ARG A 152 -15.12 -9.61 7.17
CA ARG A 152 -14.02 -10.55 7.39
C ARG A 152 -14.48 -11.99 7.25
N GLU A 153 -13.56 -12.84 6.84
CA GLU A 153 -13.65 -14.29 6.93
C GLU A 153 -12.39 -14.84 7.61
N GLU A 154 -12.52 -15.99 8.26
CA GLU A 154 -11.36 -16.73 8.77
C GLU A 154 -10.66 -17.45 7.62
N VAL A 155 -9.32 -17.42 7.60
CA VAL A 155 -8.49 -18.04 6.58
C VAL A 155 -7.25 -18.68 7.20
N GLU A 156 -6.65 -19.62 6.48
CA GLU A 156 -5.25 -20.00 6.70
C GLU A 156 -4.34 -19.14 5.83
N ALA A 157 -3.38 -18.46 6.44
CA ALA A 157 -2.44 -17.59 5.75
C ALA A 157 -0.99 -18.00 6.04
N ARG A 158 -0.17 -18.12 4.99
CA ARG A 158 1.27 -18.29 5.11
C ARG A 158 1.94 -16.92 5.18
N VAL A 159 2.45 -16.57 6.36
CA VAL A 159 2.91 -15.22 6.69
C VAL A 159 4.33 -15.21 7.24
N GLU A 160 4.96 -14.05 7.23
CA GLU A 160 6.31 -13.91 7.76
C GLU A 160 6.28 -13.97 9.30
N ALA A 161 7.10 -14.84 9.89
CA ALA A 161 7.02 -15.19 11.31
C ALA A 161 7.12 -13.98 12.27
N SER A 162 7.94 -12.98 11.95
CA SER A 162 8.11 -11.76 12.76
C SER A 162 6.88 -10.85 12.76
N THR A 163 5.91 -11.10 11.88
CA THR A 163 4.64 -10.36 11.81
C THR A 163 3.50 -11.00 12.59
N VAL A 164 3.64 -12.24 13.07
CA VAL A 164 2.58 -12.93 13.82
C VAL A 164 2.34 -12.25 15.17
N ARG A 165 1.08 -11.98 15.49
CA ARG A 165 0.62 -11.35 16.73
C ARG A 165 -0.60 -12.11 17.27
N GLY A 166 -0.88 -11.94 18.55
CA GLY A 166 -1.99 -12.61 19.24
C GLY A 166 -1.63 -14.00 19.76
N ASP A 167 -2.11 -14.31 20.97
CA ASP A 167 -1.79 -15.55 21.66
C ASP A 167 -2.82 -16.66 21.43
N GLY A 168 -4.00 -16.32 20.89
CA GLY A 168 -5.08 -17.27 20.59
C GLY A 168 -4.81 -18.16 19.37
N ASP A 169 -5.71 -19.13 19.12
CA ASP A 169 -5.64 -20.05 17.98
C ASP A 169 -5.80 -19.33 16.64
N VAL A 170 -6.63 -18.28 16.61
CA VAL A 170 -6.76 -17.34 15.51
C VAL A 170 -5.89 -16.13 15.82
N LYS A 171 -4.85 -15.93 15.01
CA LYS A 171 -3.86 -14.85 15.14
C LYS A 171 -4.40 -13.52 14.64
N ASP A 172 -3.89 -12.42 15.19
CA ASP A 172 -4.33 -11.07 14.83
C ASP A 172 -4.05 -10.80 13.35
N GLU A 173 -5.07 -10.33 12.64
CA GLU A 173 -4.95 -9.87 11.25
C GLU A 173 -3.96 -8.70 11.17
N CYS A 174 -3.04 -8.78 10.21
CA CYS A 174 -2.12 -7.68 9.90
C CYS A 174 -2.35 -7.15 8.49
N VAL A 175 -2.07 -5.85 8.33
CA VAL A 175 -1.87 -5.23 7.02
C VAL A 175 -0.48 -4.62 6.95
N THR A 176 0.15 -4.68 5.77
CA THR A 176 1.55 -4.32 5.60
C THR A 176 1.76 -3.22 4.58
N SER A 177 2.88 -2.53 4.70
CA SER A 177 3.39 -1.60 3.69
C SER A 177 4.90 -1.77 3.62
N VAL A 178 5.49 -1.58 2.45
CA VAL A 178 6.92 -1.80 2.22
C VAL A 178 7.53 -0.54 1.64
N ALA A 179 8.68 -0.15 2.17
CA ALA A 179 9.49 0.93 1.64
C ALA A 179 10.95 0.50 1.58
N THR A 180 11.74 1.18 0.76
CA THR A 180 13.20 1.02 0.76
C THR A 180 13.81 1.83 1.90
N GLU A 181 15.06 1.52 2.27
CA GLU A 181 15.79 2.29 3.30
C GLU A 181 15.95 3.77 2.92
N ARG A 182 16.00 4.06 1.61
CA ARG A 182 16.11 5.41 1.05
C ARG A 182 14.81 6.21 1.14
N ASN A 183 13.64 5.55 1.19
CA ASN A 183 12.34 6.23 1.24
C ASN A 183 11.92 6.59 2.67
N VAL A 184 12.73 7.42 3.34
CA VAL A 184 12.52 7.88 4.73
C VAL A 184 11.17 8.60 4.89
N ALA A 185 10.71 9.30 3.85
CA ALA A 185 9.41 9.98 3.88
C ALA A 185 8.25 8.98 4.04
N SER A 186 8.25 7.88 3.27
CA SER A 186 7.25 6.83 3.39
C SER A 186 7.33 6.11 4.75
N GLN A 187 8.54 5.82 5.24
CA GLN A 187 8.76 5.26 6.58
C GLN A 187 8.10 6.12 7.67
N ARG A 188 8.24 7.45 7.59
CA ARG A 188 7.59 8.38 8.53
C ARG A 188 6.07 8.39 8.39
N VAL A 189 5.52 8.27 7.19
CA VAL A 189 4.07 8.18 6.97
C VAL A 189 3.49 6.92 7.62
N MET A 190 4.14 5.77 7.40
CA MET A 190 3.75 4.49 8.00
C MET A 190 3.79 4.58 9.54
N ALA A 191 4.88 5.11 10.10
CA ALA A 191 5.02 5.30 11.55
C ALA A 191 3.93 6.22 12.14
N LYS A 192 3.67 7.38 11.50
CA LYS A 192 2.60 8.31 11.92
C LYS A 192 1.18 7.74 11.78
N SER A 193 1.02 6.66 11.00
CA SER A 193 -0.26 5.99 10.80
C SER A 193 -0.43 4.76 11.70
N GLY A 194 0.47 4.56 12.67
CA GLY A 194 0.40 3.46 13.64
C GLY A 194 1.00 2.14 13.14
N MET A 195 1.69 2.13 12.00
CA MET A 195 2.44 0.95 11.54
C MET A 195 3.83 0.92 12.17
N ARG A 196 4.29 -0.28 12.52
CA ARG A 196 5.60 -0.51 13.13
C ARG A 196 6.47 -1.33 12.20
N LEU A 197 7.77 -1.07 12.21
CA LEU A 197 8.74 -1.89 11.48
C LEU A 197 8.66 -3.33 12.02
N ALA A 198 8.36 -4.28 11.15
CA ALA A 198 8.23 -5.69 11.49
C ALA A 198 9.38 -6.52 10.92
N LYS A 199 9.80 -6.24 9.68
CA LYS A 199 10.86 -7.01 9.00
C LYS A 199 11.76 -6.10 8.16
N VAL A 200 13.06 -6.40 8.16
CA VAL A 200 14.04 -5.87 7.21
C VAL A 200 14.65 -7.04 6.44
N TRP A 201 14.73 -6.94 5.12
CA TRP A 201 15.31 -7.97 4.27
C TRP A 201 15.95 -7.36 3.02
N ARG A 202 16.73 -8.16 2.29
CA ARG A 202 17.29 -7.79 1.00
C ARG A 202 16.66 -8.62 -0.12
N GLU A 203 16.43 -7.99 -1.25
CA GLU A 203 15.98 -8.62 -2.50
C GLU A 203 16.79 -8.02 -3.67
N LYS A 204 16.79 -8.68 -4.84
CA LYS A 204 17.41 -8.13 -6.05
C LYS A 204 16.79 -6.77 -6.38
N ASP A 205 17.62 -5.77 -6.65
CA ASP A 205 17.16 -4.44 -7.08
C ASP A 205 16.71 -4.51 -8.55
N LEU A 206 15.40 -4.60 -8.75
CA LEU A 206 14.81 -4.66 -10.09
C LEU A 206 14.98 -3.35 -10.88
N SER A 207 15.36 -2.24 -10.24
CA SER A 207 15.70 -1.00 -10.94
C SER A 207 17.09 -1.03 -11.58
N LYS A 208 17.92 -2.01 -11.22
CA LYS A 208 19.29 -2.22 -11.70
C LYS A 208 19.47 -3.68 -12.12
N PRO A 209 18.74 -4.17 -13.13
CA PRO A 209 18.68 -5.59 -13.44
C PRO A 209 20.02 -6.21 -13.86
N ASP A 210 20.89 -5.39 -14.46
CA ASP A 210 22.22 -5.75 -14.97
C ASP A 210 23.31 -5.72 -13.88
N GLU A 211 23.00 -5.16 -12.72
CA GLU A 211 23.85 -5.22 -11.54
C GLU A 211 23.27 -6.32 -10.62
N GLU A 212 24.08 -7.20 -10.04
CA GLU A 212 23.64 -8.08 -8.94
C GLU A 212 23.41 -7.29 -7.64
N ALA A 213 22.89 -6.07 -7.77
CA ALA A 213 22.61 -5.15 -6.70
C ALA A 213 21.44 -5.67 -5.86
N LEU A 214 21.61 -5.58 -4.55
CA LEU A 214 20.55 -5.84 -3.58
C LEU A 214 19.97 -4.52 -3.09
N ILE A 215 18.66 -4.51 -2.87
CA ILE A 215 17.96 -3.41 -2.21
C ILE A 215 17.47 -3.85 -0.84
N THR A 216 17.70 -3.00 0.17
CA THR A 216 17.15 -3.20 1.52
C THR A 216 15.71 -2.71 1.56
N LEU A 217 14.81 -3.62 1.92
CA LEU A 217 13.37 -3.38 2.08
C LEU A 217 12.98 -3.45 3.57
N LEU A 218 12.15 -2.49 3.97
CA LEU A 218 11.59 -2.35 5.30
C LEU A 218 10.09 -2.58 5.22
N GLY A 219 9.63 -3.66 5.83
CA GLY A 219 8.22 -4.00 5.95
C GLY A 219 7.64 -3.50 7.27
N PHE A 220 6.65 -2.63 7.16
CA PHE A 220 5.87 -2.12 8.27
C PHE A 220 4.55 -2.89 8.35
N ALA A 221 4.11 -3.19 9.56
CA ALA A 221 2.86 -3.88 9.82
C ALA A 221 2.04 -3.14 10.88
N THR A 222 0.72 -3.26 10.80
CA THR A 222 -0.19 -2.87 11.87
C THR A 222 -1.34 -3.86 11.94
N THR A 223 -1.86 -4.06 13.14
CA THR A 223 -3.01 -4.93 13.43
C THR A 223 -4.28 -4.08 13.52
N LYS A 224 -5.44 -4.74 13.48
CA LYS A 224 -6.71 -4.08 13.82
C LYS A 224 -6.60 -3.48 15.24
N PRO A 225 -6.93 -2.20 15.46
CA PRO A 225 -6.99 -1.65 16.81
C PRO A 225 -7.99 -2.44 17.67
N SER A 226 -7.65 -2.65 18.94
CA SER A 226 -8.61 -3.11 19.94
C SER A 226 -9.73 -2.08 20.07
N GLU A 227 -10.98 -2.53 20.07
CA GLU A 227 -12.17 -1.70 20.31
C GLU A 227 -12.21 -1.17 21.75
#